data_AF-A0A9Q9MAE9-F1
#
_entry.id   AF-A0A9Q9MAE9-F1
#
_cell.length_a   1.000
_cell.length_b   1.000
_cell.length_c   1.000
_cell.angle_alpha   90.00
_cell.angle_beta   90.00
_cell.angle_gamma   90.00
#
_symmetry.space_group_name_H-M   'P 1'
#
loop_
_entity.id
_entity.type
_entity.pdbx_description
1 polymer ?
#
loop_
_entity_poly.entity_id
_entity_poly.type
_entity_poly.pdbx_seq_one_letter_code
_entity_poly.pdbx_strand_id
1 'polypeptide(L)'
;MRPERERDFSEYVRARIPRLHRVAYQVLGDRDRADDAVQSTPTVLYQRWNRMHDVENLDANVHTMLVRSCLSDRRRWWSKVQLWETTPDVPVAAGDPLVGQRMLLRAALRRLPEGQRTVLDPHRRRQPVRHPDR
;
A
#
# COMPACT_ATOMS: atom_id res chain seq x y z
N MET A 1 -3.00 -18.23 -9.41
CA MET A 1 -1.81 -18.37 -8.54
C MET A 1 -1.71 -19.82 -8.10
N ARG A 2 -0.56 -20.34 -7.63
CA ARG A 2 -0.53 -21.68 -7.01
C ARG A 2 -1.24 -21.62 -5.64
N PRO A 3 -1.91 -22.70 -5.18
CA PRO A 3 -2.72 -22.67 -3.96
C PRO A 3 -1.91 -22.38 -2.69
N GLU A 4 -0.64 -22.78 -2.63
CA GLU A 4 0.25 -22.46 -1.49
C GLU A 4 0.52 -20.95 -1.43
N ARG A 5 0.82 -20.34 -2.57
CA ARG A 5 1.05 -18.90 -2.66
C ARG A 5 -0.20 -18.10 -2.31
N GLU A 6 -1.37 -18.59 -2.66
CA GLU A 6 -2.66 -17.97 -2.32
C GLU A 6 -2.90 -17.95 -0.80
N ARG A 7 -2.58 -19.04 -0.10
CA ARG A 7 -2.56 -19.06 1.37
C ARG A 7 -1.58 -18.05 1.94
N ASP A 8 -0.34 -18.02 1.43
CA ASP A 8 0.68 -17.06 1.90
C ASP A 8 0.21 -15.60 1.70
N PHE A 9 -0.43 -15.31 0.57
CA PHE A 9 -1.02 -13.99 0.30
C PHE A 9 -2.13 -13.65 1.31
N SER A 10 -3.08 -14.55 1.52
CA SER A 10 -4.20 -14.33 2.44
C SER A 10 -3.74 -14.13 3.88
N GLU A 11 -2.79 -14.93 4.35
CA GLU A 11 -2.20 -14.81 5.69
C GLU A 11 -1.44 -13.48 5.83
N TYR A 12 -0.62 -13.15 4.83
CA TYR A 12 0.10 -11.89 4.79
C TYR A 12 -0.87 -10.70 4.87
N VAL A 13 -1.85 -10.61 3.98
CA VAL A 13 -2.79 -9.48 3.91
C VAL A 13 -3.60 -9.37 5.20
N ARG A 14 -4.17 -10.49 5.69
CA ARG A 14 -5.01 -10.49 6.89
C ARG A 14 -4.29 -9.92 8.11
N ALA A 15 -3.00 -10.25 8.27
CA ALA A 15 -2.19 -9.72 9.37
C ALA A 15 -1.92 -8.20 9.25
N ARG A 16 -1.94 -7.62 8.04
CA ARG A 16 -1.62 -6.20 7.80
C ARG A 16 -2.85 -5.29 7.67
N ILE A 17 -4.05 -5.82 7.41
CA ILE A 17 -5.29 -5.01 7.25
C ILE A 17 -5.46 -3.96 8.37
N PRO A 18 -5.35 -4.29 9.68
CA PRO A 18 -5.57 -3.28 10.73
C PRO A 18 -4.59 -2.11 10.68
N ARG A 19 -3.32 -2.39 10.34
CA ARG A 19 -2.27 -1.36 10.22
C ARG A 19 -2.50 -0.50 8.97
N LEU A 20 -2.85 -1.12 7.84
CA LEU A 20 -3.13 -0.43 6.60
C LEU A 20 -4.35 0.51 6.75
N HIS A 21 -5.40 0.05 7.41
CA HIS A 21 -6.57 0.88 7.71
C HIS A 21 -6.23 2.10 8.57
N ARG A 22 -5.43 1.93 9.63
CA ARG A 22 -4.99 3.05 10.46
C ARG A 22 -4.22 4.11 9.65
N VAL A 23 -3.33 3.68 8.74
CA VAL A 23 -2.60 4.58 7.86
C VAL A 23 -3.54 5.29 6.89
N ALA A 24 -4.43 4.54 6.22
CA ALA A 24 -5.37 5.12 5.25
C ALA A 24 -6.28 6.16 5.91
N TYR A 25 -6.77 5.86 7.12
CA TYR A 25 -7.56 6.78 7.92
C TYR A 25 -6.79 8.06 8.29
N GLN A 26 -5.52 7.95 8.67
CA GLN A 26 -4.68 9.13 8.95
C GLN A 26 -4.46 10.01 7.70
N VAL A 27 -4.47 9.42 6.50
CA VAL A 27 -4.25 10.15 5.25
C VAL A 27 -5.54 10.78 4.71
N LEU A 28 -6.66 10.07 4.83
CA LEU A 28 -7.95 10.45 4.23
C LEU A 28 -8.89 11.16 5.22
N GLY A 29 -8.78 10.88 6.52
CA GLY A 29 -9.64 11.44 7.57
C GLY A 29 -11.08 10.91 7.57
N ASP A 30 -11.37 9.93 6.71
CA ASP A 30 -12.70 9.38 6.44
C ASP A 30 -12.61 7.85 6.50
N ARG A 31 -13.55 7.22 7.20
CA ARG A 31 -13.55 5.78 7.45
C ARG A 31 -13.89 4.98 6.20
N ASP A 32 -14.94 5.36 5.49
CA ASP A 32 -15.42 4.61 4.32
C ASP A 32 -14.39 4.68 3.20
N ARG A 33 -13.78 5.86 3.01
CA ARG A 33 -12.69 6.03 2.04
C ARG A 33 -11.42 5.29 2.44
N ALA A 34 -11.14 5.18 3.74
CA ALA A 34 -10.03 4.38 4.22
C ALA A 34 -10.26 2.88 3.95
N ASP A 35 -11.47 2.38 4.20
CA ASP A 35 -11.85 1.01 3.88
C ASP A 35 -11.72 0.72 2.37
N ASP A 36 -12.20 1.60 1.51
CA ASP A 36 -12.06 1.46 0.04
C ASP A 36 -10.58 1.42 -0.40
N ALA A 37 -9.74 2.28 0.18
CA ALA A 37 -8.30 2.31 -0.12
C ALA A 37 -7.61 1.01 0.35
N VAL A 38 -8.01 0.48 1.51
CA VAL A 38 -7.50 -0.79 2.03
C VAL A 38 -7.99 -1.97 1.20
N GLN A 39 -9.22 -1.97 0.71
CA GLN A 39 -9.75 -3.07 -0.11
C GLN A 39 -9.13 -3.11 -1.51
N SER A 40 -8.82 -1.95 -2.09
CA SER A 40 -8.20 -1.86 -3.42
C SER A 40 -6.72 -2.27 -3.44
N THR A 41 -6.02 -2.11 -2.31
CA THR A 41 -4.56 -2.36 -2.22
C THR A 41 -4.18 -3.85 -2.40
N PRO A 42 -4.83 -4.83 -1.73
CA PRO A 42 -4.62 -6.26 -1.92
C PRO A 42 -4.82 -6.72 -3.36
N THR A 43 -5.75 -6.13 -4.09
CA THR A 43 -6.00 -6.47 -5.50
C THR A 43 -4.77 -6.20 -6.37
N VAL A 44 -4.12 -5.05 -6.17
CA VAL A 44 -2.88 -4.70 -6.88
C VAL A 44 -1.70 -5.56 -6.41
N LEU A 45 -1.65 -5.86 -5.10
CA LEU A 45 -0.64 -6.74 -4.52
C LEU A 45 -0.76 -8.17 -5.08
N TYR A 46 -1.97 -8.71 -5.19
CA TYR A 46 -2.25 -10.05 -5.68
C TYR A 46 -1.70 -10.27 -7.09
N GLN A 47 -1.89 -9.30 -7.99
CA GLN A 47 -1.35 -9.34 -9.35
C GLN A 47 0.19 -9.41 -9.40
N ARG A 48 0.86 -8.88 -8.37
CA ARG A 48 2.32 -8.81 -8.29
C ARG A 48 2.92 -9.84 -7.32
N TRP A 49 2.09 -10.57 -6.59
CA TRP A 49 2.48 -11.46 -5.48
C TRP A 49 3.51 -12.50 -5.90
N ASN A 50 3.29 -13.16 -7.04
CA ASN A 50 4.21 -14.16 -7.61
C ASN A 50 5.66 -13.66 -7.78
N ARG A 51 5.86 -12.34 -7.93
CA ARG A 51 7.19 -11.72 -8.10
C ARG A 51 7.71 -11.05 -6.84
N MET A 52 6.83 -10.63 -5.94
CA MET A 52 7.19 -9.77 -4.80
C MET A 52 7.20 -10.49 -3.45
N HIS A 53 6.60 -11.67 -3.32
CA HIS A 53 6.48 -12.34 -2.00
C HIS A 53 7.83 -12.63 -1.31
N ASP A 54 8.91 -12.82 -2.08
CA ASP A 54 10.26 -13.06 -1.58
C ASP A 54 11.12 -11.78 -1.48
N VAL A 55 10.57 -10.60 -1.80
CA VAL A 55 11.33 -9.35 -1.76
C VAL A 55 11.50 -8.94 -0.29
N GLU A 56 12.74 -8.60 0.06
CA GLU A 56 13.19 -8.27 1.43
C GLU A 56 12.39 -7.14 2.11
N ASN A 57 11.66 -6.33 1.34
CA ASN A 57 10.89 -5.19 1.85
C ASN A 57 9.47 -5.10 1.27
N LEU A 58 8.75 -6.22 1.29
CA LEU A 58 7.36 -6.31 0.84
C LEU A 58 6.43 -5.33 1.56
N ASP A 59 6.60 -5.15 2.88
CA ASP A 59 5.79 -4.23 3.67
C ASP A 59 5.95 -2.76 3.21
N ALA A 60 7.16 -2.32 2.87
CA ALA A 60 7.37 -0.98 2.33
C ALA A 60 6.71 -0.78 0.95
N ASN A 61 6.69 -1.84 0.13
CA ASN A 61 6.01 -1.81 -1.16
C ASN A 61 4.49 -1.71 -0.99
N VAL A 62 3.91 -2.52 -0.11
CA VAL A 62 2.47 -2.50 0.20
C VAL A 62 2.06 -1.16 0.79
N HIS A 63 2.86 -0.63 1.71
CA HIS A 63 2.64 0.69 2.27
C HIS A 63 2.67 1.79 1.19
N THR A 64 3.61 1.70 0.26
CA THR A 64 3.70 2.62 -0.89
C THR A 64 2.47 2.51 -1.80
N MET A 65 1.97 1.29 -2.05
CA MET A 65 0.75 1.07 -2.84
C MET A 65 -0.47 1.70 -2.16
N LEU A 66 -0.63 1.50 -0.86
CA LEU A 66 -1.71 2.09 -0.07
C LEU A 66 -1.71 3.61 -0.14
N VAL A 67 -0.55 4.24 0.11
CA VAL A 67 -0.43 5.71 0.09
C VAL A 67 -0.75 6.26 -1.30
N ARG A 68 -0.30 5.59 -2.38
CA ARG A 68 -0.66 5.99 -3.75
C ARG A 68 -2.17 5.91 -3.99
N SER A 69 -2.83 4.86 -3.49
CA SER A 69 -4.29 4.72 -3.57
C SER A 69 -5.00 5.88 -2.86
N CYS A 70 -4.61 6.17 -1.61
CA CYS A 70 -5.18 7.26 -0.83
C CYS A 70 -4.99 8.63 -1.51
N LEU A 71 -3.82 8.90 -2.08
CA LEU A 71 -3.55 10.17 -2.77
C LEU A 71 -4.34 10.32 -4.08
N SER A 72 -4.53 9.21 -4.80
CA SER A 72 -5.36 9.17 -6.01
C SER A 72 -6.82 9.46 -5.66
N ASP A 73 -7.35 8.79 -4.63
CA ASP A 73 -8.72 8.98 -4.15
C ASP A 73 -8.95 10.42 -3.65
N ARG A 74 -8.02 10.95 -2.85
CA ARG A 74 -8.03 12.35 -2.42
C ARG A 74 -8.16 13.26 -3.63
N ARG A 75 -7.29 13.14 -4.63
CA ARG A 75 -7.34 13.98 -5.83
C ARG A 75 -8.70 13.90 -6.54
N ARG A 76 -9.22 12.69 -6.77
CA ARG A 76 -10.51 12.47 -7.42
C ARG A 76 -11.65 13.14 -6.65
N TRP A 77 -11.61 13.07 -5.32
CA TRP A 77 -12.59 13.73 -4.45
C TRP A 77 -12.51 15.25 -4.57
N TRP A 78 -11.32 15.85 -4.50
CA TRP A 78 -11.15 17.30 -4.69
C TRP A 78 -11.58 17.76 -6.09
N SER A 79 -11.31 16.99 -7.15
CA SER A 79 -11.79 17.30 -8.50
C SER A 79 -13.32 17.24 -8.61
N LYS A 80 -13.95 16.24 -7.98
CA LYS A 80 -15.41 16.18 -7.88
C LYS A 80 -15.96 17.37 -7.09
N VAL A 81 -15.23 17.79 -6.06
CA VAL A 81 -15.63 18.91 -5.21
C VAL A 81 -15.67 20.23 -5.95
N GLN A 82 -14.58 20.51 -6.65
CA GLN A 82 -14.46 21.70 -7.48
C GLN A 82 -15.50 21.73 -8.60
N LEU A 83 -15.82 20.57 -9.20
CA LEU A 83 -16.85 20.48 -10.24
C LEU A 83 -18.26 20.83 -9.73
N TRP A 84 -18.58 20.58 -8.46
CA TRP A 84 -19.87 20.96 -7.89
C TRP A 84 -19.90 22.40 -7.33
N GLU A 85 -18.74 22.97 -6.95
CA GLU A 85 -18.63 24.35 -6.48
C GLU A 85 -18.52 25.37 -7.60
N THR A 86 -18.07 24.98 -8.80
CA THR A 86 -17.99 25.86 -9.97
C THR A 86 -17.73 25.02 -11.22
N THR A 87 -18.45 25.26 -12.31
CA THR A 87 -18.02 24.83 -13.65
C THR A 87 -16.62 25.42 -13.88
N PRO A 88 -15.51 24.64 -13.93
CA PRO A 88 -14.20 25.25 -13.88
C PRO A 88 -13.79 25.71 -15.28
N ASP A 89 -13.78 27.02 -15.50
CA ASP A 89 -13.11 27.68 -16.63
C ASP A 89 -11.67 28.09 -16.24
N VAL A 90 -10.95 27.15 -15.59
CA VAL A 90 -9.54 27.34 -15.25
C VAL A 90 -8.80 26.04 -15.55
N PRO A 91 -7.81 26.04 -16.47
CA PRO A 91 -7.00 24.87 -16.71
C PRO A 91 -6.19 24.60 -15.44
N VAL A 92 -6.50 23.51 -14.75
CA VAL A 92 -5.64 22.96 -13.70
C VAL A 92 -4.27 22.76 -14.33
N ALA A 93 -3.30 23.61 -13.97
CA ALA A 93 -1.94 23.51 -14.46
C ALA A 93 -1.45 22.07 -14.25
N ALA A 94 -1.35 21.33 -15.34
CA ALA A 94 -0.91 19.95 -15.37
C ALA A 94 0.60 19.89 -15.14
N GLY A 95 1.04 20.27 -13.94
CA GLY A 95 2.34 19.81 -13.45
C GLY A 95 2.32 18.28 -13.45
N ASP A 96 3.43 17.66 -13.86
CA ASP A 96 3.55 16.21 -14.01
C ASP A 96 2.91 15.50 -12.78
N PRO A 97 1.79 14.78 -12.98
CA PRO A 97 1.08 14.11 -11.91
C PRO A 97 1.98 13.18 -11.09
N LEU A 98 3.02 12.62 -11.72
CA LEU A 98 4.01 11.74 -11.09
C LEU A 98 4.90 12.50 -10.10
N VAL A 99 5.29 13.73 -10.40
CA VAL A 99 6.13 14.55 -9.51
C VAL A 99 5.35 14.92 -8.25
N GLY A 100 4.10 15.38 -8.39
CA GLY A 100 3.23 15.69 -7.24
C GLY A 100 2.94 14.45 -6.39
N GLN A 101 2.66 13.30 -7.01
CA GLN A 101 2.49 12.03 -6.30
C GLN A 101 3.77 11.61 -5.56
N ARG A 102 4.95 11.78 -6.16
CA ARG A 102 6.23 11.42 -5.53
C ARG A 102 6.54 12.30 -4.33
N MET A 103 6.23 13.59 -4.39
CA MET A 103 6.40 14.52 -3.26
C MET A 103 5.42 14.22 -2.13
N LEU A 104 4.14 14.00 -2.44
CA LEU A 104 3.11 13.64 -1.46
C LEU A 104 3.39 12.27 -0.81
N LEU A 105 3.81 11.29 -1.60
CA LEU A 105 4.25 9.98 -1.10
C LEU A 105 5.44 10.13 -0.14
N ARG A 106 6.46 10.93 -0.50
CA ARG A 106 7.59 11.22 0.40
C ARG A 106 7.17 11.96 1.67
N ALA A 107 6.19 12.86 1.59
CA ALA A 107 5.65 13.55 2.77
C ALA A 107 4.89 12.58 3.69
N ALA A 108 4.04 11.71 3.12
CA ALA A 108 3.32 10.68 3.87
C ALA A 108 4.28 9.64 4.49
N LEU A 109 5.28 9.17 3.74
CA LEU A 109 6.33 8.27 4.24
C LEU A 109 7.19 8.90 5.35
N ARG A 110 7.25 10.24 5.44
CA ARG A 110 7.94 10.95 6.53
C ARG A 110 7.13 11.09 7.80
N ARG A 111 5.81 10.88 7.75
CA ARG A 111 4.91 10.96 8.91
C ARG A 111 4.76 9.65 9.67
N LEU A 112 5.45 8.58 9.24
CA LEU A 112 5.40 7.29 9.92
C LEU A 112 6.42 7.23 11.06
N PRO A 113 6.10 6.58 12.20
CA PRO A 113 7.04 6.33 13.26
C PRO A 113 8.25 5.52 12.76
N GLU A 114 9.43 5.78 13.33
CA GLU A 114 10.73 5.30 12.86
C GLU A 114 10.86 3.77 12.73
N GLY A 115 10.01 3.00 13.44
CA GLY A 115 9.93 1.53 13.36
C GLY A 115 9.45 0.95 12.01
N GLN A 116 9.33 1.78 10.97
CA GLN A 116 9.08 1.36 9.59
C GLN A 116 10.28 1.64 8.65
N ARG A 117 11.44 2.09 9.19
CA ARG A 117 12.61 2.53 8.41
C ARG A 117 13.86 1.64 8.45
N THR A 118 13.91 0.51 9.14
CA THR A 118 15.10 -0.37 9.20
C THR A 118 14.64 -1.80 9.53
N VAL A 119 14.80 -2.77 8.61
CA VAL A 119 15.89 -3.79 8.48
C VAL A 119 16.04 -4.71 9.71
N LEU A 120 16.04 -6.02 9.41
CA LEU A 120 16.31 -7.19 10.25
C LEU A 120 15.31 -7.53 11.38
N ASP A 121 14.62 -8.67 11.20
CA ASP A 121 14.36 -9.60 12.31
C ASP A 121 14.74 -11.03 11.86
N PRO A 122 15.77 -11.67 12.46
CA PRO A 122 16.30 -12.96 12.05
C PRO A 122 15.57 -14.11 12.74
N HIS A 123 14.29 -14.35 12.41
CA HIS A 123 13.59 -15.55 12.86
C HIS A 123 12.91 -16.30 11.72
N ARG A 124 13.74 -16.85 10.82
CA ARG A 124 13.37 -18.10 10.12
C ARG A 124 14.59 -19.01 10.02
N ARG A 125 14.90 -19.70 11.12
CA ARG A 125 15.70 -20.93 11.07
C ARG A 125 14.96 -21.92 10.17
N ARG A 126 15.35 -22.01 8.92
CA ARG A 126 15.07 -23.17 8.08
C ARG A 126 15.79 -24.35 8.74
N GLN A 127 15.02 -25.28 9.30
CA GLN A 127 15.55 -26.59 9.65
C GLN A 127 16.02 -27.26 8.34
N PRO A 128 17.25 -27.79 8.27
CA PRO A 128 17.60 -28.71 7.20
C PRO A 128 16.84 -30.02 7.46
N VAL A 129 16.00 -30.41 6.51
CA VAL A 129 15.40 -31.74 6.46
C VAL A 129 16.55 -32.72 6.30
N ARG A 130 16.92 -33.41 7.39
CA ARG A 130 17.80 -34.58 7.30
C ARG A 130 16.98 -35.70 6.65
N HIS A 131 17.28 -35.97 5.38
CA HIS A 131 17.13 -37.30 4.83
C HIS A 131 18.31 -38.15 5.31
N PRO A 132 18.08 -39.30 5.95
CA PRO A 132 19.00 -40.42 5.84
C PRO A 132 18.44 -41.39 4.80
N ASP A 133 19.12 -41.45 3.66
CA ASP A 133 19.25 -42.68 2.90
C ASP A 133 19.87 -43.74 3.82
N ARG A 134 19.13 -44.81 4.10
CA ARG A 134 19.57 -46.22 4.09
C ARG A 134 18.48 -47.15 4.61
#